data_AF-A0AA36HS94-F1
#
_entry.id   AF-A0AA36HS94-F1
#
_cell.length_a   1.000
_cell.length_b   1.000
_cell.length_c   1.000
_cell.angle_alpha   90.00
_cell.angle_beta   90.00
_cell.angle_gamma   90.00
#
_symmetry.space_group_name_H-M   'P 1'
#
loop_
_entity.id
_entity.type
_entity.pdbx_description
1 polymer ?
#
loop_
_entity_poly.entity_id
_entity_poly.type
_entity_poly.pdbx_seq_one_letter_code
_entity_poly.pdbx_strand_id
1 'polypeptide(L)'
;MAQHGFEVRNETAKVAFITDCEGNFEYWMRCVEMSSVVCWDSGKLEFANSSDTFVFGGDVFDKGTGDLRIAQQLVHFKQRYPERVHLLAGNRDVNKLRLPAELAEGDIDVPQPVPAYRGAPPPVAFRSFLEAQQQREGAESLEAVNTRAARLRWILDHTMTAPGAFEHRRQELALLGSVPAESIADDDVVQSFLSSVQDGGLVWEYLCHSCLMVVIGPWLFVHGGIPKAGIGWVPTQDMRFLLPKEGGSVGAYLKLGCSLSEWVAATNLRFKDGLEDFRSQMLWRADRSRGGESLLCLTNLPSCLGRSVMVHSLLEGGMPTMPESDVEEFLRQGGVKAVFCGHKPCGDSPFVVHGSQTSFIHCDTTYSDSTAPDRRGRSVASVEAFVMVQEVRFRGVLADGRQYDFMLFGGPNADELVGRRIDGVWVKARLLDGSYHVVSGDGARRLSYATRTESEIRSSM
;
A
#
# COMPACT_ATOMS: atom_id res chain seq x y z
N MET A 1 -9.54 19.85 -51.44
CA MET A 1 -9.12 18.45 -51.22
C MET A 1 -9.05 18.23 -49.72
N ALA A 2 -10.10 17.64 -49.16
CA ALA A 2 -10.17 17.30 -47.74
C ALA A 2 -9.47 15.95 -47.54
N GLN A 3 -8.39 15.92 -46.76
CA GLN A 3 -7.89 14.67 -46.19
C GLN A 3 -8.51 14.54 -44.80
N HIS A 4 -9.57 13.73 -44.73
CA HIS A 4 -10.03 13.14 -43.48
C HIS A 4 -8.94 12.18 -43.01
N GLY A 5 -8.14 12.61 -42.03
CA GLY A 5 -7.36 11.69 -41.22
C GLY A 5 -8.32 10.89 -40.36
N PHE A 6 -8.45 9.60 -40.65
CA PHE A 6 -9.04 8.64 -39.73
C PHE A 6 -8.18 8.64 -38.44
N GLU A 7 -8.66 9.31 -37.39
CA GLU A 7 -8.26 8.97 -36.02
C GLU A 7 -8.76 7.54 -35.77
N VAL A 8 -7.85 6.58 -35.75
CA VAL A 8 -8.12 5.28 -35.13
C VAL A 8 -8.36 5.59 -33.66
N ARG A 9 -9.63 5.62 -33.25
CA ARG A 9 -10.00 5.64 -31.84
C ARG A 9 -9.38 4.41 -31.19
N ASN A 10 -8.38 4.59 -30.33
CA ASN A 10 -7.79 3.49 -29.58
C ASN A 10 -8.79 3.06 -28.48
N GLU A 11 -9.62 2.07 -28.79
CA GLU A 11 -10.67 1.53 -27.91
C GLU A 11 -10.12 0.78 -26.66
N THR A 12 -8.80 0.82 -26.40
CA THR A 12 -8.09 -0.18 -25.59
C THR A 12 -7.26 0.37 -24.42
N ALA A 13 -7.34 1.66 -24.06
CA ALA A 13 -6.53 2.20 -22.96
C ALA A 13 -6.83 1.51 -21.61
N LYS A 14 -5.83 0.82 -21.08
CA LYS A 14 -5.90 0.09 -19.80
C LYS A 14 -5.11 0.80 -18.71
N VAL A 15 -5.55 0.61 -17.48
CA VAL A 15 -4.80 0.94 -16.26
C VAL A 15 -4.47 -0.35 -15.54
N ALA A 16 -3.20 -0.72 -15.44
CA ALA A 16 -2.78 -1.81 -14.56
C ALA A 16 -2.58 -1.29 -13.13
N PHE A 17 -3.04 -2.07 -12.15
CA PHE A 17 -2.87 -1.79 -10.73
C PHE A 17 -2.13 -2.93 -10.03
N ILE A 18 -0.97 -2.61 -9.46
CA ILE A 18 -0.15 -3.51 -8.63
C ILE A 18 0.13 -2.79 -7.32
N THR A 19 0.08 -3.48 -6.18
CA THR A 19 0.25 -2.85 -4.86
C THR A 19 0.90 -3.80 -3.85
N ASP A 20 1.42 -3.24 -2.75
CA ASP A 20 1.88 -3.96 -1.55
C ASP A 20 2.91 -5.07 -1.85
N CYS A 21 3.87 -4.80 -2.74
CA CYS A 21 4.94 -5.77 -3.01
C CYS A 21 5.84 -5.98 -1.79
N GLU A 22 5.96 -4.98 -0.91
CA GLU A 22 6.68 -5.04 0.36
C GLU A 22 8.08 -5.68 0.23
N GLY A 23 8.85 -5.30 -0.80
CA GLY A 23 10.20 -5.77 -1.05
C GLY A 23 10.31 -7.18 -1.67
N ASN A 24 9.22 -7.87 -1.97
CA ASN A 24 9.25 -9.20 -2.58
C ASN A 24 9.46 -9.08 -4.11
N PHE A 25 10.71 -9.25 -4.56
CA PHE A 25 11.08 -9.10 -5.96
C PHE A 25 10.48 -10.21 -6.84
N GLU A 26 10.40 -11.43 -6.33
CA GLU A 26 9.82 -12.57 -7.04
C GLU A 26 8.32 -12.38 -7.27
N TYR A 27 7.59 -11.90 -6.27
CA TYR A 27 6.19 -11.53 -6.41
C TYR A 27 6.01 -10.40 -7.43
N TRP A 28 6.84 -9.35 -7.34
CA TRP A 28 6.86 -8.26 -8.30
C TRP A 28 7.06 -8.76 -9.75
N MET A 29 8.03 -9.65 -9.98
CA MET A 29 8.26 -10.25 -11.30
C MET A 29 7.00 -10.99 -11.80
N ARG A 30 6.36 -11.81 -10.97
CA ARG A 30 5.13 -12.52 -11.34
C ARG A 30 3.98 -11.57 -11.66
N CYS A 31 3.84 -10.47 -10.92
CA CYS A 31 2.82 -9.46 -11.22
C CYS A 31 3.06 -8.81 -12.60
N VAL A 32 4.31 -8.46 -12.91
CA VAL A 32 4.67 -7.89 -14.23
C VAL A 32 4.45 -8.91 -15.34
N GLU A 33 4.89 -10.16 -15.17
CA GLU A 33 4.71 -11.24 -16.14
C GLU A 33 3.23 -11.56 -16.43
N MET A 34 2.35 -11.37 -15.46
CA MET A 34 0.91 -11.59 -15.62
C MET A 34 0.19 -10.41 -16.28
N SER A 35 0.78 -9.22 -16.23
CA SER A 35 0.16 -8.01 -16.77
C SER A 35 0.09 -8.04 -18.30
N SER A 36 -1.01 -7.53 -18.86
CA SER A 36 -1.10 -7.19 -20.29
C SER A 36 -0.76 -5.73 -20.60
N VAL A 37 -0.37 -4.96 -19.58
CA VAL A 37 -0.13 -3.51 -19.67
C VAL A 37 1.36 -3.18 -19.56
N VAL A 38 2.07 -3.86 -18.67
CA VAL A 38 3.50 -3.68 -18.47
C VAL A 38 4.26 -4.97 -18.77
N CYS A 39 5.49 -4.85 -19.24
CA CYS A 39 6.38 -5.98 -19.52
C CYS A 39 7.84 -5.64 -19.21
N TRP A 40 8.69 -6.66 -19.27
CA TRP A 40 10.13 -6.50 -19.18
C TRP A 40 10.74 -6.30 -20.57
N ASP A 41 11.49 -5.21 -20.75
CA ASP A 41 12.39 -5.03 -21.89
C ASP A 41 13.80 -4.74 -21.37
N SER A 42 14.75 -5.61 -21.69
CA SER A 42 16.16 -5.42 -21.37
C SER A 42 16.42 -5.09 -19.88
N GLY A 43 15.66 -5.74 -18.98
CA GLY A 43 15.75 -5.55 -17.52
C GLY A 43 15.05 -4.29 -16.98
N LYS A 44 14.28 -3.58 -17.82
CA LYS A 44 13.50 -2.39 -17.45
C LYS A 44 12.02 -2.65 -17.62
N LEU A 45 11.21 -2.01 -16.78
CA LEU A 45 9.77 -1.99 -16.96
C LEU A 45 9.38 -1.11 -18.16
N GLU A 46 8.60 -1.62 -19.09
CA GLU A 46 8.06 -0.90 -20.25
C GLU A 46 6.56 -1.12 -20.39
N PHE A 47 5.90 -0.23 -21.13
CA PHE A 47 4.49 -0.43 -21.51
C PHE A 47 4.37 -1.36 -22.71
N ALA A 48 3.40 -2.28 -22.65
CA ALA A 48 3.03 -3.11 -23.78
C ALA A 48 2.37 -2.30 -24.92
N ASN A 49 1.64 -1.22 -24.57
CA ASN A 49 0.98 -0.33 -25.55
C ASN A 49 1.21 1.16 -25.24
N SER A 50 1.11 2.00 -26.27
CA SER A 50 1.37 3.44 -26.16
C SER A 50 0.31 4.23 -25.37
N SER A 51 -0.91 3.71 -25.25
CA SER A 51 -2.04 4.36 -24.55
C SER A 51 -2.23 3.88 -23.11
N ASP A 52 -1.49 2.85 -22.68
CA ASP A 52 -1.72 2.28 -21.35
C ASP A 52 -1.11 3.12 -20.24
N THR A 53 -1.70 2.97 -19.05
CA THR A 53 -1.35 3.66 -17.81
C THR A 53 -1.06 2.63 -16.72
N PHE A 54 -0.22 2.98 -15.77
CA PHE A 54 0.18 2.11 -14.67
C PHE A 54 0.05 2.84 -13.34
N VAL A 55 -0.54 2.17 -12.35
CA VAL A 55 -0.65 2.65 -10.98
C VAL A 55 0.01 1.64 -10.05
N PHE A 56 1.02 2.08 -9.30
CA PHE A 56 1.53 1.32 -8.16
C PHE A 56 0.87 1.81 -6.88
N GLY A 57 0.22 0.91 -6.14
CA GLY A 57 -0.67 1.24 -5.03
C GLY A 57 -0.02 1.57 -3.68
N GLY A 58 1.31 1.58 -3.60
CA GLY A 58 2.07 1.87 -2.39
C GLY A 58 2.56 0.62 -1.66
N ASP A 59 3.28 0.84 -0.55
CA ASP A 59 3.93 -0.19 0.26
C ASP A 59 4.95 -1.02 -0.56
N VAL A 60 5.94 -0.32 -1.10
CA VAL A 60 7.07 -0.90 -1.85
C VAL A 60 8.06 -1.61 -0.93
N PHE A 61 8.29 -1.09 0.28
CA PHE A 61 9.43 -1.46 1.14
C PHE A 61 9.11 -2.50 2.23
N ASP A 62 10.16 -3.04 2.87
CA ASP A 62 10.19 -3.81 4.13
C ASP A 62 10.37 -5.33 4.09
N LYS A 63 9.38 -6.10 3.63
CA LYS A 63 9.27 -7.52 3.97
C LYS A 63 10.04 -8.49 3.08
N GLY A 64 10.70 -8.02 2.03
CA GLY A 64 11.49 -8.85 1.12
C GLY A 64 12.84 -8.24 0.76
N THR A 65 13.65 -9.01 0.02
CA THR A 65 15.06 -8.75 -0.31
C THR A 65 15.26 -7.96 -1.60
N GLY A 66 14.22 -7.25 -2.05
CA GLY A 66 14.16 -6.58 -3.34
C GLY A 66 13.59 -5.17 -3.27
N ASP A 67 13.50 -4.56 -2.08
CA ASP A 67 12.83 -3.28 -1.95
C ASP A 67 13.52 -2.15 -2.70
N LEU A 68 14.85 -2.12 -2.70
CA LEU A 68 15.62 -1.15 -3.48
C LEU A 68 15.44 -1.41 -4.98
N ARG A 69 15.51 -2.67 -5.43
CA ARG A 69 15.35 -2.99 -6.86
C ARG A 69 13.95 -2.66 -7.37
N ILE A 70 12.89 -2.95 -6.61
CA ILE A 70 11.52 -2.60 -6.99
C ILE A 70 11.36 -1.08 -7.05
N ALA A 71 11.76 -0.36 -6.01
CA ALA A 71 11.65 1.09 -5.96
C ALA A 71 12.40 1.75 -7.13
N GLN A 72 13.59 1.26 -7.47
CA GLN A 72 14.38 1.76 -8.60
C GLN A 72 13.65 1.58 -9.94
N GLN A 73 13.03 0.42 -10.16
CA GLN A 73 12.24 0.16 -11.37
C GLN A 73 11.04 1.11 -11.46
N LEU A 74 10.31 1.29 -10.36
CA LEU A 74 9.15 2.18 -10.29
C LEU A 74 9.52 3.65 -10.54
N VAL A 75 10.57 4.15 -9.87
CA VAL A 75 11.06 5.52 -10.04
C VAL A 75 11.53 5.76 -11.48
N HIS A 76 12.33 4.86 -12.05
CA HIS A 76 12.77 4.98 -13.45
C HIS A 76 11.60 4.91 -14.44
N PHE A 77 10.57 4.10 -14.15
CA PHE A 77 9.38 4.03 -15.00
C PHE A 77 8.58 5.33 -14.95
N LYS A 78 8.41 5.90 -13.75
CA LYS A 78 7.78 7.21 -13.55
C LYS A 78 8.53 8.33 -14.26
N GLN A 79 9.85 8.36 -14.17
CA GLN A 79 10.67 9.40 -14.81
C GLN A 79 10.59 9.34 -16.34
N ARG A 80 10.52 8.14 -16.93
CA ARG A 80 10.34 7.96 -18.38
C ARG A 80 8.93 8.28 -18.85
N TYR A 81 7.92 8.00 -18.02
CA TYR A 81 6.50 8.16 -18.38
C TYR A 81 5.73 8.95 -17.31
N PRO A 82 6.04 10.23 -17.11
CA PRO A 82 5.53 11.02 -15.98
C PRO A 82 4.00 11.14 -15.96
N GLU A 83 3.35 11.17 -17.12
CA GLU A 83 1.88 11.31 -17.21
C GLU A 83 1.12 9.98 -17.20
N ARG A 84 1.82 8.84 -17.34
CA ARG A 84 1.19 7.51 -17.47
C ARG A 84 1.54 6.56 -16.34
N VAL A 85 2.46 6.94 -15.46
CA VAL A 85 2.83 6.16 -14.28
C VAL A 85 2.43 6.97 -13.05
N HIS A 86 1.64 6.37 -12.17
CA HIS A 86 1.24 6.99 -10.92
C HIS A 86 1.71 6.09 -9.77
N LEU A 87 2.46 6.68 -8.84
CA LEU A 87 2.94 5.99 -7.65
C LEU A 87 2.11 6.51 -6.48
N LEU A 88 1.51 5.61 -5.71
CA LEU A 88 0.84 5.98 -4.46
C LEU A 88 1.80 5.80 -3.29
N ALA A 89 1.73 6.69 -2.32
CA ALA A 89 2.45 6.54 -1.08
C ALA A 89 1.66 5.68 -0.09
N GLY A 90 2.23 4.55 0.31
CA GLY A 90 1.73 3.72 1.38
C GLY A 90 2.34 4.06 2.73
N ASN A 91 1.80 3.46 3.79
CA ASN A 91 2.29 3.72 5.15
C ASN A 91 3.71 3.21 5.37
N ARG A 92 4.12 2.10 4.75
CA ARG A 92 5.49 1.57 4.87
C ARG A 92 6.49 2.49 4.22
N ASP A 93 6.11 3.09 3.09
CA ASP A 93 6.94 4.05 2.36
C ASP A 93 7.17 5.30 3.21
N VAL A 94 6.09 5.91 3.71
CA VAL A 94 6.14 7.16 4.49
C VAL A 94 6.75 6.97 5.87
N ASN A 95 6.58 5.80 6.49
CA ASN A 95 7.16 5.53 7.82
C ASN A 95 8.69 5.69 7.84
N LYS A 96 9.38 5.56 6.70
CA LYS A 96 10.85 5.75 6.62
C LYS A 96 11.30 7.16 6.94
N LEU A 97 10.43 8.17 6.81
CA LEU A 97 10.71 9.54 7.24
C LEU A 97 10.98 9.65 8.76
N ARG A 98 10.66 8.62 9.55
CA ARG A 98 11.00 8.55 10.97
C ARG A 98 12.50 8.40 11.23
N LEU A 99 13.21 7.75 10.33
CA LEU A 99 14.53 7.17 10.59
C LEU A 99 15.62 8.20 10.87
N PRO A 100 15.74 9.34 10.15
CA PRO A 100 16.81 10.30 10.42
C PRO A 100 16.77 10.86 11.83
N ALA A 101 15.59 11.25 12.32
CA ALA A 101 15.46 11.80 13.66
C ALA A 101 15.56 10.71 14.75
N GLU A 102 15.00 9.52 14.53
CA GLU A 102 14.97 8.45 15.55
C GLU A 102 16.27 7.65 15.66
N LEU A 103 17.18 7.80 14.69
CA LEU A 103 18.51 7.17 14.68
C LEU A 103 19.67 8.18 14.82
N ALA A 104 19.36 9.46 15.05
CA ALA A 104 20.39 10.46 15.33
C ALA A 104 21.14 10.09 16.63
N GLU A 105 22.45 10.33 16.67
CA GLU A 105 23.30 9.91 17.79
C GLU A 105 22.83 10.44 19.15
N GLY A 106 22.31 11.67 19.19
CA GLY A 106 21.76 12.28 20.42
C GLY A 106 20.36 11.80 20.82
N ASP A 107 19.71 10.98 20.00
CA ASP A 107 18.30 10.59 20.14
C ASP A 107 18.08 9.09 20.32
N ILE A 108 19.13 8.29 20.18
CA ILE A 108 19.05 6.83 20.26
C ILE A 108 18.49 6.33 21.60
N ASP A 109 18.76 7.08 22.68
CA ASP A 109 18.32 6.78 24.05
C ASP A 109 16.93 7.31 24.37
N VAL A 110 16.34 8.13 23.50
CA VAL A 110 15.07 8.79 23.77
C VAL A 110 13.92 7.82 23.50
N PRO A 111 13.04 7.54 24.48
CA PRO A 111 11.81 6.80 24.23
C PRO A 111 10.92 7.59 23.27
N GLN A 112 10.51 6.97 22.17
CA GLN A 112 9.63 7.60 21.19
C GLN A 112 8.25 6.95 21.26
N PRO A 113 7.21 7.68 21.71
CA PRO A 113 5.86 7.16 21.68
C PRO A 113 5.36 7.14 20.24
N VAL A 114 5.18 5.95 19.66
CA VAL A 114 4.44 5.79 18.42
C VAL A 114 2.96 5.71 18.76
N PRO A 115 2.08 6.52 18.13
CA PRO A 115 0.64 6.44 18.37
C PRO A 115 0.11 5.03 18.16
N ALA A 116 -0.39 4.40 19.23
CA ALA A 116 -0.95 3.06 19.16
C ALA A 116 -2.43 3.11 18.80
N TYR A 117 -2.88 2.21 17.93
CA TYR A 117 -4.29 2.03 17.65
C TYR A 117 -4.96 1.16 18.74
N ARG A 118 -6.29 1.27 18.87
CA ARG A 118 -7.07 0.49 19.85
C ARG A 118 -6.90 -1.01 19.58
N GLY A 119 -6.45 -1.77 20.58
CA GLY A 119 -6.22 -3.20 20.46
C GLY A 119 -4.87 -3.59 19.84
N ALA A 120 -3.95 -2.63 19.64
CA ALA A 120 -2.56 -2.97 19.35
C ALA A 120 -1.97 -3.84 20.48
N PRO A 121 -1.14 -4.84 20.17
CA PRO A 121 -0.38 -5.56 21.19
C PRO A 121 0.40 -4.57 22.07
N PRO A 122 0.67 -4.91 23.35
CA PRO A 122 1.51 -4.07 24.18
C PRO A 122 2.81 -3.75 23.43
N PRO A 123 3.19 -2.47 23.27
CA PRO A 123 4.40 -2.13 22.56
C PRO A 123 5.58 -2.74 23.31
N VAL A 124 6.47 -3.42 22.59
CA VAL A 124 7.75 -3.85 23.16
C VAL A 124 8.56 -2.58 23.38
N ALA A 125 8.80 -2.21 24.64
CA ALA A 125 9.64 -1.05 24.94
C ALA A 125 11.07 -1.27 24.44
N PHE A 126 11.71 -0.23 23.89
CA PHE A 126 13.08 -0.35 23.37
C PHE A 126 14.06 -0.85 24.44
N ARG A 127 13.92 -0.38 25.68
CA ARG A 127 14.72 -0.87 26.80
C ARG A 127 14.60 -2.39 27.00
N SER A 128 13.38 -2.93 26.99
CA SER A 128 13.16 -4.37 27.16
C SER A 128 13.72 -5.17 25.98
N PHE A 129 13.70 -4.60 24.78
CA PHE A 129 14.37 -5.18 23.61
C PHE A 129 15.90 -5.24 23.81
N LEU A 130 16.51 -4.16 24.30
CA LEU A 130 17.95 -4.12 24.60
C LEU A 130 18.33 -5.09 25.72
N GLU A 131 17.53 -5.18 26.79
CA GLU A 131 17.75 -6.15 27.88
C GLU A 131 17.75 -7.59 27.37
N ALA A 132 16.81 -7.93 26.47
CA ALA A 132 16.78 -9.24 25.83
C ALA A 132 17.96 -9.45 24.85
N GLN A 133 18.44 -8.40 24.18
CA GLN A 133 19.61 -8.48 23.30
C GLN A 133 20.90 -8.67 24.11
N GLN A 134 21.12 -7.89 25.17
CA GLN A 134 22.26 -8.01 26.07
C GLN A 134 22.39 -9.43 26.62
N GLN A 135 21.28 -10.02 27.08
CA GLN A 135 21.27 -11.40 27.58
C GLN A 135 21.63 -12.42 26.51
N ARG A 136 21.13 -12.26 25.27
CA ARG A 136 21.43 -13.17 24.16
C ARG A 136 22.88 -13.09 23.70
N GLU A 137 23.46 -11.89 23.69
CA GLU A 137 24.83 -11.64 23.21
C GLU A 137 25.87 -11.77 24.32
N GLY A 138 25.46 -11.84 25.59
CA GLY A 138 26.39 -11.88 26.72
C GLY A 138 27.15 -10.58 26.93
N ALA A 139 26.56 -9.44 26.56
CA ALA A 139 27.21 -8.14 26.63
C ALA A 139 27.30 -7.60 28.07
N GLU A 140 28.41 -6.90 28.37
CA GLU A 140 28.74 -6.43 29.73
C GLU A 140 27.75 -5.40 30.28
N SER A 141 27.12 -4.60 29.40
CA SER A 141 26.15 -3.58 29.79
C SER A 141 25.09 -3.34 28.70
N LEU A 142 24.03 -2.59 29.04
CA LEU A 142 23.02 -2.17 28.07
C LEU A 142 23.58 -1.18 27.06
N GLU A 143 24.49 -0.31 27.49
CA GLU A 143 25.16 0.68 26.64
C GLU A 143 25.93 -0.01 25.50
N ALA A 144 26.52 -1.19 25.76
CA ALA A 144 27.27 -1.95 24.76
C ALA A 144 26.40 -2.46 23.60
N VAL A 145 25.11 -2.73 23.85
CA VAL A 145 24.16 -3.21 22.81
C VAL A 145 23.26 -2.10 22.27
N ASN A 146 23.33 -0.90 22.84
CA ASN A 146 22.51 0.24 22.46
C ASN A 146 23.11 0.97 21.25
N THR A 147 22.96 0.34 20.08
CA THR A 147 23.51 0.82 18.81
C THR A 147 22.40 1.27 17.86
N ARG A 148 22.73 2.12 16.87
CA ARG A 148 21.76 2.53 15.83
C ARG A 148 21.17 1.32 15.12
N ALA A 149 21.97 0.26 14.95
CA ALA A 149 21.51 -1.00 14.37
C ALA A 149 20.48 -1.70 15.26
N ALA A 150 20.71 -1.79 16.57
CA ALA A 150 19.73 -2.31 17.53
C ALA A 150 18.44 -1.47 17.52
N ARG A 151 18.56 -0.14 17.51
CA ARG A 151 17.41 0.77 17.43
C ARG A 151 16.63 0.60 16.12
N LEU A 152 17.31 0.50 14.99
CA LEU A 152 16.67 0.32 13.69
C LEU A 152 15.94 -1.04 13.61
N ARG A 153 16.55 -2.13 14.09
CA ARG A 153 15.86 -3.44 14.20
C ARG A 153 14.59 -3.33 15.02
N TRP A 154 14.68 -2.69 16.19
CA TRP A 154 13.51 -2.48 17.03
C TRP A 154 12.42 -1.65 16.33
N ILE A 155 12.80 -0.55 15.66
CA ILE A 155 11.85 0.28 14.91
C ILE A 155 11.13 -0.56 13.84
N LEU A 156 11.86 -1.31 13.03
CA LEU A 156 11.33 -2.12 11.94
C LEU A 156 10.40 -3.22 12.48
N ASP A 157 10.88 -4.01 13.43
CA ASP A 157 10.17 -5.19 13.92
C ASP A 157 8.94 -4.81 14.75
N HIS A 158 9.06 -3.82 15.64
CA HIS A 158 8.06 -3.55 16.67
C HIS A 158 7.19 -2.33 16.42
N THR A 159 7.63 -1.36 15.60
CA THR A 159 6.85 -0.13 15.37
C THR A 159 6.41 0.05 13.92
N MET A 160 7.10 -0.55 12.95
CA MET A 160 6.73 -0.53 11.53
C MET A 160 6.14 -1.85 11.05
N THR A 161 6.02 -2.86 11.91
CA THR A 161 5.45 -4.18 11.57
C THR A 161 6.16 -4.83 10.38
N ALA A 162 7.48 -4.73 10.37
CA ALA A 162 8.39 -5.16 9.31
C ALA A 162 9.46 -6.14 9.85
N PRO A 163 9.05 -7.25 10.49
CA PRO A 163 9.99 -8.16 11.13
C PRO A 163 11.02 -8.69 10.11
N GLY A 164 12.30 -8.59 10.45
CA GLY A 164 13.39 -9.09 9.62
C GLY A 164 13.84 -8.17 8.49
N ALA A 165 13.19 -7.01 8.29
CA ALA A 165 13.52 -6.06 7.23
C ALA A 165 14.98 -5.57 7.27
N PHE A 166 15.60 -5.52 8.45
CA PHE A 166 17.03 -5.21 8.58
C PHE A 166 17.89 -6.23 7.83
N GLU A 167 17.63 -7.53 8.04
CA GLU A 167 18.40 -8.60 7.42
C GLU A 167 18.03 -8.79 5.95
N HIS A 168 16.79 -8.54 5.56
CA HIS A 168 16.42 -8.48 4.14
C HIS A 168 17.18 -7.40 3.39
N ARG A 169 17.32 -6.20 3.98
CA ARG A 169 18.15 -5.14 3.40
C ARG A 169 19.61 -5.57 3.31
N ARG A 170 20.15 -6.24 4.34
CA ARG A 170 21.52 -6.79 4.28
C ARG A 170 21.70 -7.72 3.09
N GLN A 171 20.77 -8.66 2.90
CA GLN A 171 20.78 -9.59 1.77
C GLN A 171 20.69 -8.88 0.43
N GLU A 172 19.87 -7.82 0.33
CA GLU A 172 19.77 -7.03 -0.90
C GLU A 172 21.06 -6.26 -1.20
N LEU A 173 21.66 -5.62 -0.20
CA LEU A 173 22.95 -4.92 -0.35
C LEU A 173 24.06 -5.87 -0.79
N ALA A 174 24.09 -7.07 -0.20
CA ALA A 174 25.02 -8.12 -0.56
C ALA A 174 24.86 -8.56 -2.03
N LEU A 175 23.60 -8.77 -2.45
CA LEU A 175 23.27 -9.10 -3.84
C LEU A 175 23.69 -7.99 -4.81
N LEU A 176 23.38 -6.73 -4.49
CA LEU A 176 23.74 -5.58 -5.32
C LEU A 176 25.27 -5.35 -5.38
N GLY A 177 25.96 -5.60 -4.28
CA GLY A 177 27.42 -5.53 -4.20
C GLY A 177 28.14 -6.76 -4.77
N SER A 178 27.41 -7.83 -5.11
CA SER A 178 27.98 -9.14 -5.49
C SER A 178 28.95 -9.70 -4.43
N VAL A 179 28.58 -9.57 -3.16
CA VAL A 179 29.35 -10.05 -2.00
C VAL A 179 28.47 -10.93 -1.09
N PRO A 180 29.06 -11.76 -0.20
CA PRO A 180 28.28 -12.52 0.79
C PRO A 180 27.58 -11.60 1.80
N ALA A 181 26.41 -11.99 2.31
CA ALA A 181 25.64 -11.17 3.26
C ALA A 181 26.40 -10.91 4.56
N GLU A 182 27.24 -11.86 4.98
CA GLU A 182 28.07 -11.79 6.19
C GLU A 182 29.16 -10.71 6.09
N SER A 183 29.47 -10.24 4.87
CA SER A 183 30.44 -9.17 4.65
C SER A 183 29.85 -7.77 4.77
N ILE A 184 28.51 -7.64 4.78
CA ILE A 184 27.83 -6.36 4.97
C ILE A 184 27.73 -6.08 6.46
N ALA A 185 28.34 -5.00 6.94
CA ALA A 185 28.29 -4.64 8.35
C ALA A 185 26.92 -4.06 8.75
N ASP A 186 26.62 -4.06 10.05
CA ASP A 186 25.41 -3.43 10.59
C ASP A 186 25.32 -1.93 10.25
N ASP A 187 26.44 -1.23 10.28
CA ASP A 187 26.51 0.19 9.91
C ASP A 187 26.20 0.42 8.42
N ASP A 188 26.56 -0.51 7.52
CA ASP A 188 26.21 -0.41 6.10
C ASP A 188 24.69 -0.49 5.89
N VAL A 189 24.01 -1.37 6.64
CA VAL A 189 22.56 -1.50 6.61
C VAL A 189 21.89 -0.23 7.15
N VAL A 190 22.35 0.27 8.30
CA VAL A 190 21.85 1.53 8.88
C VAL A 190 22.04 2.69 7.90
N GLN A 191 23.23 2.79 7.30
CA GLN A 191 23.55 3.84 6.34
C GLN A 191 22.69 3.72 5.07
N SER A 192 22.38 2.51 4.60
CA SER A 192 21.46 2.30 3.48
C SER A 192 20.05 2.85 3.77
N PHE A 193 19.52 2.62 4.98
CA PHE A 193 18.22 3.17 5.37
C PHE A 193 18.24 4.69 5.55
N LEU A 194 19.31 5.26 6.12
CA LEU A 194 19.43 6.69 6.34
C LEU A 194 19.64 7.45 5.02
N SER A 195 20.52 6.95 4.15
CA SER A 195 20.78 7.58 2.84
C SER A 195 19.59 7.46 1.88
N SER A 196 18.76 6.43 2.00
CA SER A 196 17.61 6.26 1.09
C SER A 196 16.50 7.30 1.30
N VAL A 197 16.41 7.92 2.48
CA VAL A 197 15.43 8.97 2.80
C VAL A 197 15.99 10.39 2.74
N GLN A 198 17.29 10.53 2.46
CA GLN A 198 17.93 11.81 2.19
C GLN A 198 17.70 12.25 0.75
N ASP A 199 18.06 13.50 0.43
CA ASP A 199 18.01 14.03 -0.92
C ASP A 199 18.77 13.15 -1.93
N GLY A 200 18.11 12.76 -3.02
CA GLY A 200 18.62 11.80 -4.00
C GLY A 200 18.58 10.33 -3.57
N GLY A 201 18.15 10.05 -2.34
CA GLY A 201 17.92 8.70 -1.83
C GLY A 201 16.70 8.05 -2.46
N LEU A 202 16.71 6.73 -2.60
CA LEU A 202 15.69 6.03 -3.38
C LEU A 202 14.27 6.07 -2.76
N VAL A 203 14.15 5.99 -1.44
CA VAL A 203 12.86 6.17 -0.76
C VAL A 203 12.37 7.60 -0.94
N TRP A 204 13.27 8.57 -0.81
CA TRP A 204 12.98 9.98 -1.03
C TRP A 204 12.49 10.27 -2.45
N GLU A 205 13.18 9.75 -3.47
CA GLU A 205 12.79 9.86 -4.88
C GLU A 205 11.42 9.21 -5.14
N TYR A 206 11.17 8.02 -4.60
CA TYR A 206 9.86 7.38 -4.69
C TYR A 206 8.75 8.28 -4.13
N LEU A 207 8.94 8.83 -2.91
CA LEU A 207 7.97 9.71 -2.27
C LEU A 207 7.79 11.03 -3.03
N CYS A 208 8.87 11.63 -3.54
CA CYS A 208 8.83 12.82 -4.38
C CYS A 208 8.03 12.60 -5.67
N HIS A 209 8.01 11.38 -6.19
CA HIS A 209 7.22 11.00 -7.36
C HIS A 209 5.81 10.48 -7.04
N SER A 210 5.50 10.27 -5.76
CA SER A 210 4.23 9.70 -5.31
C SER A 210 3.13 10.75 -5.08
N CYS A 211 1.90 10.27 -5.02
CA CYS A 211 0.72 11.00 -4.56
C CYS A 211 -0.08 10.15 -3.55
N LEU A 212 -1.11 10.72 -2.93
CA LEU A 212 -1.98 9.97 -2.00
C LEU A 212 -3.23 9.41 -2.70
N MET A 213 -3.70 10.09 -3.75
CA MET A 213 -4.90 9.72 -4.50
C MET A 213 -4.71 10.05 -5.98
N VAL A 214 -5.27 9.24 -6.87
CA VAL A 214 -5.33 9.58 -8.30
C VAL A 214 -6.65 9.10 -8.91
N VAL A 215 -7.25 9.91 -9.77
CA VAL A 215 -8.45 9.58 -10.53
C VAL A 215 -8.09 9.43 -12.00
N ILE A 216 -8.43 8.29 -12.60
CA ILE A 216 -8.23 8.01 -14.03
C ILE A 216 -9.54 7.51 -14.61
N GLY A 217 -10.22 8.36 -15.39
CA GLY A 217 -11.58 8.08 -15.85
C GLY A 217 -12.53 7.88 -14.66
N PRO A 218 -13.32 6.79 -14.61
CA PRO A 218 -14.24 6.51 -13.50
C PRO A 218 -13.58 5.77 -12.33
N TRP A 219 -12.26 5.67 -12.30
CA TRP A 219 -11.49 4.88 -11.33
C TRP A 219 -10.75 5.79 -10.35
N LEU A 220 -10.97 5.59 -9.05
CA LEU A 220 -10.18 6.21 -7.99
C LEU A 220 -9.18 5.19 -7.44
N PHE A 221 -7.92 5.57 -7.33
CA PHE A 221 -6.87 4.76 -6.72
C PHE A 221 -6.37 5.45 -5.45
N VAL A 222 -6.29 4.68 -4.37
CA VAL A 222 -5.84 5.13 -3.05
C VAL A 222 -5.15 3.95 -2.36
N HIS A 223 -4.12 4.20 -1.54
CA HIS A 223 -3.43 3.08 -0.87
C HIS A 223 -4.35 2.36 0.14
N GLY A 224 -5.01 3.10 1.04
CA GLY A 224 -5.89 2.51 2.06
C GLY A 224 -7.35 2.43 1.62
N GLY A 225 -8.07 3.53 1.75
CA GLY A 225 -9.50 3.60 1.47
C GLY A 225 -10.07 4.97 1.78
N ILE A 226 -11.39 5.12 1.68
CA ILE A 226 -12.08 6.40 1.86
C ILE A 226 -12.91 6.39 3.15
N PRO A 227 -12.37 6.89 4.27
CA PRO A 227 -13.17 7.04 5.49
C PRO A 227 -14.19 8.15 5.30
N LYS A 228 -15.44 7.95 5.75
CA LYS A 228 -16.48 9.00 5.74
C LYS A 228 -16.00 10.30 6.40
N ALA A 229 -15.37 10.19 7.56
CA ALA A 229 -14.84 11.36 8.28
C ALA A 229 -13.68 12.05 7.54
N GLY A 230 -13.03 11.38 6.59
CA GLY A 230 -11.93 11.93 5.80
C GLY A 230 -12.36 12.72 4.58
N ILE A 231 -13.61 12.60 4.12
CA ILE A 231 -14.08 13.33 2.93
C ILE A 231 -13.90 14.84 3.12
N GLY A 232 -13.14 15.46 2.22
CA GLY A 232 -12.81 16.88 2.27
C GLY A 232 -11.81 17.27 3.35
N TRP A 233 -11.31 16.34 4.16
CA TRP A 233 -10.28 16.58 5.16
C TRP A 233 -8.89 16.49 4.55
N VAL A 234 -7.99 17.38 4.96
CA VAL A 234 -6.57 17.37 4.56
C VAL A 234 -5.68 17.57 5.80
N PRO A 235 -4.48 16.95 5.83
CA PRO A 235 -3.54 17.17 6.91
C PRO A 235 -2.98 18.60 6.88
N THR A 236 -2.66 19.14 8.06
CA THR A 236 -2.06 20.47 8.24
C THR A 236 -0.69 20.36 8.90
N GLN A 237 0.18 21.36 8.69
CA GLN A 237 1.58 21.29 9.15
C GLN A 237 1.77 21.42 10.66
N ASP A 238 0.75 21.89 11.38
CA ASP A 238 0.73 21.93 12.83
C ASP A 238 0.42 20.57 13.47
N MET A 239 0.02 19.58 12.67
CA MET A 239 -0.15 18.21 13.16
C MET A 239 1.17 17.66 13.70
N ARG A 240 1.04 16.78 14.69
CA ARG A 240 2.15 16.11 15.37
C ARG A 240 1.92 14.62 15.35
N PHE A 241 2.96 13.84 15.14
CA PHE A 241 2.90 12.37 15.09
C PHE A 241 2.76 11.79 16.50
N LEU A 242 1.62 12.08 17.11
CA LEU A 242 1.25 11.72 18.48
C LEU A 242 -0.27 11.52 18.55
N LEU A 243 -0.74 10.93 19.65
CA LEU A 243 -2.18 10.86 19.91
C LEU A 243 -2.70 12.28 20.18
N PRO A 244 -3.70 12.78 19.41
CA PRO A 244 -4.28 14.09 19.67
C PRO A 244 -4.88 14.14 21.08
N LYS A 245 -4.76 15.29 21.74
CA LYS A 245 -5.42 15.51 23.04
C LYS A 245 -6.93 15.31 22.89
N GLU A 246 -7.58 14.85 23.95
CA GLU A 246 -9.04 14.70 23.98
C GLU A 246 -9.72 16.03 23.62
N GLY A 247 -10.68 15.99 22.68
CA GLY A 247 -11.35 17.19 22.15
C GLY A 247 -10.50 18.04 21.19
N GLY A 248 -9.25 17.65 20.91
CA GLY A 248 -8.40 18.34 19.95
C GLY A 248 -8.86 18.17 18.49
N SER A 249 -8.72 19.22 17.70
CA SER A 249 -8.86 19.16 16.24
C SER A 249 -7.55 18.80 15.58
N VAL A 250 -7.60 18.01 14.49
CA VAL A 250 -6.44 17.72 13.63
C VAL A 250 -6.78 17.97 12.18
N GLY A 251 -5.81 18.49 11.42
CA GLY A 251 -5.99 18.85 10.03
C GLY A 251 -7.04 19.94 9.81
N ALA A 252 -7.51 20.07 8.58
CA ALA A 252 -8.55 21.00 8.21
C ALA A 252 -9.51 20.37 7.21
N TYR A 253 -10.77 20.79 7.23
CA TYR A 253 -11.69 20.51 6.13
C TYR A 253 -11.56 21.61 5.08
N LEU A 254 -11.69 21.21 3.83
CA LEU A 254 -12.01 22.12 2.74
C LEU A 254 -13.39 22.75 2.96
N LYS A 255 -13.79 23.65 2.06
CA LYS A 255 -15.14 24.23 2.06
C LYS A 255 -16.22 23.14 2.05
N LEU A 256 -17.35 23.42 2.70
CA LEU A 256 -18.53 22.55 2.65
C LEU A 256 -18.93 22.29 1.18
N GLY A 257 -19.13 21.02 0.84
CA GLY A 257 -19.48 20.61 -0.52
C GLY A 257 -18.32 20.68 -1.52
N CYS A 258 -17.07 20.56 -1.07
CA CYS A 258 -15.93 20.41 -1.99
C CYS A 258 -16.14 19.20 -2.91
N SER A 259 -15.74 19.32 -4.17
CA SER A 259 -15.78 18.22 -5.13
C SER A 259 -14.66 17.20 -4.87
N LEU A 260 -14.82 15.98 -5.41
CA LEU A 260 -13.76 14.96 -5.38
C LEU A 260 -12.44 15.46 -5.98
N SER A 261 -12.49 16.18 -7.11
CA SER A 261 -11.29 16.70 -7.78
C SER A 261 -10.57 17.75 -6.93
N GLU A 262 -11.31 18.66 -6.28
CA GLU A 262 -10.75 19.63 -5.33
C GLU A 262 -10.08 18.92 -4.14
N TRP A 263 -10.72 17.87 -3.61
CA TRP A 263 -10.18 17.12 -2.49
C TRP A 263 -8.93 16.32 -2.85
N VAL A 264 -8.92 15.64 -4.00
CA VAL A 264 -7.73 14.92 -4.52
C VAL A 264 -6.57 15.89 -4.75
N ALA A 265 -6.83 17.03 -5.38
CA ALA A 265 -5.79 18.05 -5.63
C ALA A 265 -5.22 18.60 -4.31
N ALA A 266 -6.07 18.97 -3.35
CA ALA A 266 -5.63 19.49 -2.07
C ALA A 266 -4.87 18.44 -1.25
N THR A 267 -5.33 17.18 -1.25
CA THR A 267 -4.68 16.07 -0.52
C THR A 267 -3.28 15.82 -1.08
N ASN A 268 -3.13 15.79 -2.40
CA ASN A 268 -1.84 15.61 -3.05
C ASN A 268 -0.91 16.83 -2.87
N LEU A 269 -1.46 18.05 -2.83
CA LEU A 269 -0.69 19.24 -2.51
C LEU A 269 -0.14 19.18 -1.07
N ARG A 270 -0.98 18.82 -0.09
CA ARG A 270 -0.54 18.66 1.31
C ARG A 270 0.50 17.56 1.48
N PHE A 271 0.43 16.51 0.66
CA PHE A 271 1.49 15.52 0.62
C PHE A 271 2.84 16.14 0.21
N LYS A 272 2.86 16.99 -0.82
CA LYS A 272 4.08 17.70 -1.25
C LYS A 272 4.56 18.70 -0.20
N ASP A 273 3.67 19.50 0.38
CA ASP A 273 4.02 20.42 1.47
C ASP A 273 4.68 19.67 2.63
N GLY A 274 4.17 18.48 3.00
CA GLY A 274 4.72 17.66 4.07
C GLY A 274 6.11 17.08 3.77
N LEU A 275 6.39 16.76 2.50
CA LEU A 275 7.73 16.36 2.06
C LEU A 275 8.69 17.54 2.15
N GLU A 276 8.29 18.73 1.69
CA GLU A 276 9.11 19.94 1.80
C GLU A 276 9.42 20.30 3.26
N ASP A 277 8.43 20.19 4.14
CA ASP A 277 8.61 20.37 5.58
C ASP A 277 9.62 19.35 6.15
N PHE A 278 9.49 18.06 5.79
CA PHE A 278 10.47 17.03 6.15
C PHE A 278 11.88 17.39 5.69
N ARG A 279 12.03 17.78 4.42
CA ARG A 279 13.32 18.16 3.82
C ARG A 279 13.97 19.32 4.57
N SER A 280 13.16 20.30 4.99
CA SER A 280 13.62 21.48 5.73
C SER A 280 14.11 21.16 7.15
N GLN A 281 13.59 20.09 7.76
CA GLN A 281 13.91 19.71 9.13
C GLN A 281 13.74 18.21 9.36
N MET A 282 14.70 17.40 8.89
CA MET A 282 14.65 15.94 9.08
C MET A 282 14.90 15.49 10.52
N LEU A 283 15.67 16.28 11.28
CA LEU A 283 16.07 15.98 12.66
C LEU A 283 15.16 16.70 13.68
N TRP A 284 15.16 16.22 14.92
CA TRP A 284 14.42 16.85 16.00
C TRP A 284 14.86 18.30 16.23
N ARG A 285 13.88 19.17 16.44
CA ARG A 285 14.07 20.50 17.00
C ARG A 285 14.14 20.42 18.52
N ALA A 286 14.54 21.52 19.16
CA ALA A 286 14.60 21.65 20.61
C ALA A 286 13.23 21.41 21.30
N ASP A 287 12.13 21.73 20.62
CA ASP A 287 10.75 21.53 21.11
C ASP A 287 10.22 20.11 20.86
N ARG A 288 11.05 19.18 20.38
CA ARG A 288 10.68 17.81 19.98
C ARG A 288 9.69 17.72 18.84
N SER A 289 9.57 18.77 18.01
CA SER A 289 8.97 18.65 16.69
C SER A 289 10.01 18.26 15.63
N ARG A 290 9.53 17.78 14.49
CA ARG A 290 10.35 17.59 13.28
C ARG A 290 9.53 17.91 12.03
N GLY A 291 10.19 17.98 10.89
CA GLY A 291 9.49 18.08 9.61
C GLY A 291 8.79 16.76 9.24
N GLY A 292 7.72 16.83 8.46
CA GLY A 292 7.02 15.67 7.91
C GLY A 292 6.08 14.97 8.90
N GLU A 293 5.85 15.54 10.09
CA GLU A 293 4.94 14.95 11.08
C GLU A 293 3.51 14.81 10.56
N SER A 294 3.05 15.76 9.74
CA SER A 294 1.75 15.71 9.07
C SER A 294 1.60 14.46 8.19
N LEU A 295 2.67 14.02 7.52
CA LEU A 295 2.69 12.80 6.71
C LEU A 295 2.76 11.55 7.59
N LEU A 296 3.59 11.56 8.62
CA LEU A 296 3.67 10.45 9.57
C LEU A 296 2.32 10.19 10.25
N CYS A 297 1.54 11.23 10.54
CA CYS A 297 0.17 11.05 11.05
C CYS A 297 -0.71 10.22 10.11
N LEU A 298 -0.53 10.33 8.79
CA LEU A 298 -1.33 9.55 7.84
C LEU A 298 -1.04 8.05 7.91
N THR A 299 0.11 7.63 8.44
CA THR A 299 0.46 6.21 8.59
C THR A 299 -0.28 5.53 9.75
N ASN A 300 -1.12 6.28 10.48
CA ASN A 300 -1.76 5.83 11.71
C ASN A 300 -3.15 6.45 11.94
N LEU A 301 -4.19 5.61 12.11
CA LEU A 301 -5.56 6.07 12.32
C LEU A 301 -5.75 7.00 13.53
N PRO A 302 -5.25 6.66 14.75
CA PRO A 302 -5.34 7.54 15.92
C PRO A 302 -4.85 8.98 15.70
N SER A 303 -3.71 9.14 15.03
CA SER A 303 -3.09 10.46 14.80
C SER A 303 -3.96 11.38 13.94
N CYS A 304 -4.77 10.78 13.07
CA CYS A 304 -5.72 11.49 12.20
C CYS A 304 -7.17 11.43 12.70
N LEU A 305 -7.41 10.89 13.91
CA LEU A 305 -8.76 10.63 14.43
C LEU A 305 -9.64 9.89 13.40
N GLY A 306 -9.07 8.88 12.73
CA GLY A 306 -9.77 8.02 11.76
C GLY A 306 -9.91 8.57 10.33
N ARG A 307 -9.27 9.70 9.99
CA ARG A 307 -9.45 10.39 8.70
C ARG A 307 -8.44 10.04 7.60
N SER A 308 -7.45 9.20 7.90
CA SER A 308 -6.38 8.90 6.94
C SER A 308 -6.88 8.01 5.79
N VAL A 309 -6.73 8.50 4.55
CA VAL A 309 -6.97 7.72 3.33
C VAL A 309 -5.89 6.65 3.08
N MET A 310 -4.74 6.77 3.74
CA MET A 310 -3.60 5.86 3.56
C MET A 310 -3.79 4.54 4.31
N VAL A 311 -4.39 4.57 5.51
CA VAL A 311 -4.50 3.38 6.37
C VAL A 311 -5.93 3.01 6.74
N HIS A 312 -6.93 3.73 6.22
CA HIS A 312 -8.32 3.29 6.32
C HIS A 312 -8.52 1.98 5.54
N SER A 313 -9.43 1.15 6.01
CA SER A 313 -9.79 -0.09 5.33
C SER A 313 -11.23 -0.47 5.64
N LEU A 314 -11.91 -1.02 4.64
CA LEU A 314 -13.20 -1.68 4.78
C LEU A 314 -13.04 -3.15 5.23
N LEU A 315 -11.81 -3.64 5.47
CA LEU A 315 -11.58 -5.00 5.94
C LEU A 315 -11.47 -5.04 7.46
N GLU A 316 -12.46 -5.66 8.11
CA GLU A 316 -12.45 -5.96 9.53
C GLU A 316 -12.23 -7.46 9.75
N GLY A 317 -11.16 -7.83 10.47
CA GLY A 317 -10.85 -9.24 10.71
C GLY A 317 -10.62 -10.04 9.41
N GLY A 318 -10.19 -9.39 8.33
CA GLY A 318 -9.99 -10.00 7.01
C GLY A 318 -11.26 -10.12 6.15
N MET A 319 -12.41 -9.67 6.65
CA MET A 319 -13.69 -9.68 5.94
C MET A 319 -14.15 -8.25 5.62
N PRO A 320 -14.78 -8.00 4.48
CA PRO A 320 -15.27 -6.68 4.14
C PRO A 320 -16.49 -6.26 4.96
N THR A 321 -16.55 -4.96 5.25
CA THR A 321 -17.75 -4.24 5.66
C THR A 321 -18.36 -3.55 4.44
N MET A 322 -19.66 -3.24 4.52
CA MET A 322 -20.33 -2.51 3.45
C MET A 322 -19.89 -1.04 3.46
N PRO A 323 -19.69 -0.41 2.29
CA PRO A 323 -19.38 1.01 2.23
C PRO A 323 -20.54 1.86 2.78
N GLU A 324 -20.20 2.99 3.39
CA GLU A 324 -21.19 3.93 3.92
C GLU A 324 -21.86 4.72 2.77
N SER A 325 -23.18 4.93 2.85
CA SER A 325 -23.96 5.61 1.80
C SER A 325 -23.44 7.01 1.45
N ASP A 326 -22.96 7.75 2.45
CA ASP A 326 -22.46 9.11 2.26
C ASP A 326 -21.13 9.11 1.47
N VAL A 327 -20.32 8.06 1.65
CA VAL A 327 -19.08 7.86 0.88
C VAL A 327 -19.43 7.51 -0.56
N GLU A 328 -20.37 6.58 -0.76
CA GLU A 328 -20.84 6.19 -2.09
C GLU A 328 -21.41 7.38 -2.86
N GLU A 329 -22.27 8.17 -2.23
CA GLU A 329 -22.90 9.33 -2.88
C GLU A 329 -21.86 10.39 -3.27
N PHE A 330 -20.88 10.66 -2.40
CA PHE A 330 -19.78 11.57 -2.71
C PHE A 330 -18.95 11.09 -3.91
N LEU A 331 -18.59 9.80 -3.93
CA LEU A 331 -17.82 9.19 -5.02
C LEU A 331 -18.60 9.19 -6.34
N ARG A 332 -19.90 8.85 -6.29
CA ARG A 332 -20.80 8.88 -7.44
C ARG A 332 -20.94 10.30 -8.02
N GLN A 333 -21.09 11.32 -7.17
CA GLN A 333 -21.09 12.72 -7.61
C GLN A 333 -19.76 13.13 -8.26
N GLY A 334 -18.65 12.54 -7.80
CA GLY A 334 -17.33 12.67 -8.42
C GLY A 334 -17.11 11.84 -9.70
N GLY A 335 -18.12 11.07 -10.15
CA GLY A 335 -18.02 10.21 -11.33
C GLY A 335 -17.26 8.89 -11.12
N VAL A 336 -17.03 8.48 -9.87
CA VAL A 336 -16.29 7.26 -9.53
C VAL A 336 -17.21 6.04 -9.51
N LYS A 337 -16.83 5.02 -10.27
CA LYS A 337 -17.50 3.72 -10.34
C LYS A 337 -16.84 2.68 -9.45
N ALA A 338 -15.52 2.74 -9.32
CA ALA A 338 -14.78 1.86 -8.43
C ALA A 338 -13.58 2.55 -7.77
N VAL A 339 -13.33 2.16 -6.52
CA VAL A 339 -12.14 2.53 -5.74
C VAL A 339 -11.22 1.33 -5.63
N PHE A 340 -9.95 1.50 -6.02
CA PHE A 340 -8.90 0.49 -5.93
C PHE A 340 -8.02 0.79 -4.72
N CYS A 341 -7.84 -0.24 -3.88
CA CYS A 341 -7.20 -0.15 -2.57
C CYS A 341 -6.13 -1.23 -2.38
N GLY A 342 -5.10 -0.92 -1.60
CA GLY A 342 -4.12 -1.86 -1.03
C GLY A 342 -4.25 -1.95 0.50
N HIS A 343 -3.11 -1.87 1.20
CA HIS A 343 -2.93 -1.70 2.66
C HIS A 343 -3.31 -2.87 3.56
N LYS A 344 -4.52 -3.42 3.40
CA LYS A 344 -5.00 -4.55 4.23
C LYS A 344 -5.07 -5.84 3.43
N PRO A 345 -4.37 -6.88 3.90
CA PRO A 345 -4.47 -8.24 3.39
C PRO A 345 -5.91 -8.71 3.22
N CYS A 346 -6.25 -9.14 2.01
CA CYS A 346 -7.59 -9.62 1.65
C CYS A 346 -7.61 -11.10 1.23
N GLY A 347 -6.48 -11.81 1.36
CA GLY A 347 -6.35 -13.23 1.05
C GLY A 347 -5.71 -13.51 -0.29
N ASP A 348 -6.07 -14.63 -0.92
CA ASP A 348 -5.42 -15.22 -2.10
C ASP A 348 -5.88 -14.70 -3.48
N SER A 349 -6.70 -13.67 -3.46
CA SER A 349 -7.29 -13.01 -4.63
C SER A 349 -7.78 -11.62 -4.21
N PRO A 350 -7.88 -10.65 -5.13
CA PRO A 350 -8.52 -9.37 -4.84
C PRO A 350 -9.93 -9.57 -4.28
N PHE A 351 -10.35 -8.69 -3.39
CA PHE A 351 -11.67 -8.74 -2.76
C PHE A 351 -12.51 -7.56 -3.24
N VAL A 352 -13.58 -7.89 -3.97
CA VAL A 352 -14.53 -6.90 -4.47
C VAL A 352 -15.72 -6.78 -3.52
N VAL A 353 -16.11 -5.55 -3.25
CA VAL A 353 -17.29 -5.21 -2.45
C VAL A 353 -18.16 -4.28 -3.29
N HIS A 354 -19.35 -4.75 -3.68
CA HIS A 354 -20.31 -3.91 -4.37
C HIS A 354 -21.12 -3.09 -3.36
N GLY A 355 -20.95 -1.78 -3.40
CA GLY A 355 -21.91 -0.85 -2.82
C GLY A 355 -23.14 -0.68 -3.72
N SER A 356 -24.03 0.20 -3.30
CA SER A 356 -25.23 0.55 -4.07
C SER A 356 -24.94 1.38 -5.33
N GLN A 357 -23.84 2.14 -5.34
CA GLN A 357 -23.46 3.06 -6.42
C GLN A 357 -22.00 2.88 -6.83
N THR A 358 -21.12 2.50 -5.90
CA THR A 358 -19.68 2.41 -6.12
C THR A 358 -19.14 1.08 -5.60
N SER A 359 -18.18 0.50 -6.30
CA SER A 359 -17.50 -0.73 -5.85
C SER A 359 -16.15 -0.43 -5.22
N PHE A 360 -15.74 -1.24 -4.24
CA PHE A 360 -14.42 -1.16 -3.61
C PHE A 360 -13.66 -2.44 -3.92
N ILE A 361 -12.43 -2.31 -4.42
CA ILE A 361 -11.61 -3.40 -4.92
C ILE A 361 -10.31 -3.41 -4.10
N HIS A 362 -10.22 -4.34 -3.16
CA HIS A 362 -9.03 -4.56 -2.33
C HIS A 362 -8.07 -5.50 -3.05
N CYS A 363 -6.83 -5.06 -3.27
CA CYS A 363 -5.84 -5.77 -4.08
C CYS A 363 -4.62 -6.23 -3.29
N ASP A 364 -4.52 -5.90 -2.00
CA ASP A 364 -3.44 -6.39 -1.15
C ASP A 364 -3.66 -7.88 -0.84
N THR A 365 -2.90 -8.72 -1.53
CA THR A 365 -2.86 -10.17 -1.35
C THR A 365 -1.70 -10.64 -0.47
N THR A 366 -1.05 -9.72 0.26
CA THR A 366 -0.03 -10.08 1.25
C THR A 366 -0.69 -11.04 2.24
N TYR A 367 -0.06 -12.16 2.60
CA TYR A 367 -0.68 -13.22 3.43
C TYR A 367 -1.71 -14.13 2.73
N SER A 368 -1.67 -14.25 1.40
CA SER A 368 -2.43 -15.27 0.67
C SER A 368 -2.08 -16.72 1.05
N ASP A 369 -0.86 -16.97 1.50
CA ASP A 369 -0.40 -18.29 1.96
C ASP A 369 0.47 -18.13 3.21
N SER A 370 -0.11 -18.32 4.38
CA SER A 370 0.61 -18.18 5.64
C SER A 370 1.69 -19.24 5.86
N THR A 371 1.72 -20.32 5.07
CA THR A 371 2.72 -21.39 5.17
C THR A 371 3.97 -21.10 4.34
N ALA A 372 3.85 -20.25 3.32
CA ALA A 372 4.98 -19.83 2.50
C ALA A 372 5.92 -18.87 3.27
N PRO A 373 7.25 -18.94 3.03
CA PRO A 373 8.21 -18.02 3.64
C PRO A 373 7.90 -16.54 3.40
N ASP A 374 7.45 -16.21 2.19
CA ASP A 374 7.09 -14.86 1.76
C ASP A 374 5.63 -14.48 2.07
N ARG A 375 4.90 -15.39 2.74
CA ARG A 375 3.46 -15.30 3.05
C ARG A 375 2.55 -15.19 1.82
N ARG A 376 3.07 -15.41 0.60
CA ARG A 376 2.31 -15.29 -0.65
C ARG A 376 2.20 -16.60 -1.41
N GLY A 377 3.25 -17.43 -1.35
CA GLY A 377 3.30 -18.72 -2.00
C GLY A 377 3.14 -18.57 -3.51
N ARG A 378 2.18 -19.26 -4.11
CA ARG A 378 1.88 -19.20 -5.56
C ARG A 378 0.96 -18.06 -5.96
N SER A 379 0.32 -17.39 -5.00
CA SER A 379 -0.72 -16.42 -5.31
C SER A 379 -0.15 -15.20 -6.01
N VAL A 380 -0.87 -14.75 -7.03
CA VAL A 380 -0.60 -13.54 -7.79
C VAL A 380 -1.90 -13.05 -8.41
N ALA A 381 -2.02 -11.73 -8.53
CA ALA A 381 -3.16 -11.07 -9.13
C ALA A 381 -2.71 -10.00 -10.12
N SER A 382 -3.42 -9.90 -11.24
CA SER A 382 -3.37 -8.80 -12.18
C SER A 382 -4.76 -8.18 -12.24
N VAL A 383 -4.83 -6.89 -11.93
CA VAL A 383 -6.05 -6.09 -11.96
C VAL A 383 -5.88 -4.99 -13.01
N GLU A 384 -6.74 -5.02 -14.02
CA GLU A 384 -6.65 -4.13 -15.19
C GLU A 384 -7.99 -3.44 -15.43
N ALA A 385 -8.02 -2.12 -15.30
CA ALA A 385 -9.20 -1.31 -15.51
C ALA A 385 -9.22 -0.69 -16.91
N PHE A 386 -10.31 -0.86 -17.64
CA PHE A 386 -10.50 -0.34 -18.99
C PHE A 386 -11.25 0.99 -18.90
N VAL A 387 -10.62 2.08 -19.33
CA VAL A 387 -11.17 3.42 -19.11
C VAL A 387 -12.41 3.69 -19.97
N MET A 388 -12.36 3.34 -21.26
CA MET A 388 -13.39 3.70 -22.23
C MET A 388 -14.65 2.83 -22.09
N VAL A 389 -14.49 1.52 -22.00
CA VAL A 389 -15.61 0.57 -21.84
C VAL A 389 -16.07 0.43 -20.37
N GLN A 390 -15.32 1.04 -19.44
CA GLN A 390 -15.61 1.04 -18.01
C GLN A 390 -15.77 -0.36 -17.40
N GLU A 391 -14.87 -1.26 -17.78
CA GLU A 391 -14.78 -2.65 -17.31
C GLU A 391 -13.53 -2.85 -16.46
N VAL A 392 -13.50 -3.88 -15.62
CA VAL A 392 -12.30 -4.26 -14.86
C VAL A 392 -12.08 -5.75 -15.01
N ARG A 393 -10.89 -6.14 -15.47
CA ARG A 393 -10.47 -7.55 -15.57
C ARG A 393 -9.63 -7.95 -14.38
N PHE A 394 -9.92 -9.15 -13.88
CA PHE A 394 -9.16 -9.81 -12.83
C PHE A 394 -8.61 -11.11 -13.39
N ARG A 395 -7.29 -11.30 -13.28
CA ARG A 395 -6.61 -12.55 -13.63
C ARG A 395 -5.65 -12.93 -12.53
N GLY A 396 -5.51 -14.22 -12.25
CA GLY A 396 -4.56 -14.64 -11.24
C GLY A 396 -4.55 -16.11 -10.90
N VAL A 397 -3.75 -16.40 -9.89
CA VAL A 397 -3.53 -17.73 -9.33
C VAL A 397 -3.84 -17.66 -7.83
N LEU A 398 -4.63 -18.60 -7.33
CA LEU A 398 -4.94 -18.77 -5.92
C LEU A 398 -3.78 -19.46 -5.18
N ALA A 399 -3.84 -19.49 -3.85
CA ALA A 399 -2.81 -20.14 -3.03
C ALA A 399 -2.63 -21.63 -3.37
N ASP A 400 -3.72 -22.32 -3.73
CA ASP A 400 -3.70 -23.73 -4.13
C ASP A 400 -3.30 -23.98 -5.60
N GLY A 401 -3.02 -22.92 -6.36
CA GLY A 401 -2.58 -22.99 -7.75
C GLY A 401 -3.70 -22.97 -8.80
N ARG A 402 -4.99 -22.97 -8.39
CA ARG A 402 -6.09 -22.78 -9.34
C ARG A 402 -6.09 -21.36 -9.91
N GLN A 403 -6.60 -21.21 -11.12
CA GLN A 403 -6.60 -19.95 -11.86
C GLN A 403 -8.00 -19.34 -11.93
N TYR A 404 -8.04 -18.01 -11.97
CA TYR A 404 -9.26 -17.23 -12.19
C TYR A 404 -9.04 -16.20 -13.30
N ASP A 405 -10.11 -15.94 -14.05
CA ASP A 405 -10.17 -14.91 -15.09
C ASP A 405 -11.63 -14.46 -15.23
N PHE A 406 -11.91 -13.21 -14.86
CA PHE A 406 -13.27 -12.66 -14.96
C PHE A 406 -13.25 -11.16 -15.17
N MET A 407 -14.36 -10.66 -15.69
CA MET A 407 -14.61 -9.24 -15.91
C MET A 407 -15.66 -8.76 -14.94
N LEU A 408 -15.55 -7.52 -14.47
CA LEU A 408 -16.62 -6.80 -13.80
C LEU A 408 -17.02 -5.58 -14.61
N PHE A 409 -18.29 -5.19 -14.46
CA PHE A 409 -18.92 -4.02 -15.08
C PHE A 409 -19.00 -4.05 -16.62
N GLY A 410 -19.81 -3.12 -17.16
CA GLY A 410 -19.66 -2.55 -18.51
C GLY A 410 -20.04 -3.42 -19.72
N GLY A 411 -20.05 -4.75 -19.61
CA GLY A 411 -20.26 -5.62 -20.77
C GLY A 411 -21.11 -6.88 -20.49
N PRO A 412 -21.53 -7.59 -21.55
CA PRO A 412 -22.33 -8.83 -21.45
C PRO A 412 -21.57 -9.99 -20.79
N ASN A 413 -20.25 -9.87 -20.65
CA ASN A 413 -19.39 -10.86 -20.01
C ASN A 413 -19.04 -10.51 -18.56
N ALA A 414 -19.62 -9.42 -18.01
CA ALA A 414 -19.42 -9.05 -16.62
C ALA A 414 -19.96 -10.14 -15.69
N ASP A 415 -19.15 -10.53 -14.72
CA ASP A 415 -19.58 -11.45 -13.68
C ASP A 415 -20.50 -10.73 -12.69
N GLU A 416 -21.70 -11.29 -12.51
CA GLU A 416 -22.71 -10.70 -11.63
C GLU A 416 -22.64 -11.24 -10.20
N LEU A 417 -21.90 -12.33 -9.96
CA LEU A 417 -21.88 -13.06 -8.69
C LEU A 417 -20.69 -12.65 -7.82
N VAL A 418 -19.52 -12.43 -8.42
CA VAL A 418 -18.33 -11.94 -7.71
C VAL A 418 -18.65 -10.63 -6.97
N GLY A 419 -18.14 -10.52 -5.74
CA GLY A 419 -18.37 -9.38 -4.86
C GLY A 419 -19.74 -9.34 -4.18
N ARG A 420 -20.56 -10.39 -4.30
CA ARG A 420 -21.80 -10.56 -3.53
C ARG A 420 -21.59 -11.43 -2.29
N ARG A 421 -22.42 -11.17 -1.28
CA ARG A 421 -22.57 -12.02 -0.09
C ARG A 421 -23.84 -12.85 -0.19
N ILE A 422 -23.70 -14.18 -0.19
CA ILE A 422 -24.77 -15.16 -0.45
C ILE A 422 -24.63 -16.27 0.58
N ASP A 423 -25.69 -16.61 1.31
CA ASP A 423 -25.67 -17.61 2.39
C ASP A 423 -24.50 -17.46 3.38
N GLY A 424 -24.20 -16.22 3.76
CA GLY A 424 -23.14 -15.91 4.72
C GLY A 424 -21.71 -16.05 4.18
N VAL A 425 -21.51 -16.47 2.92
CA VAL A 425 -20.21 -16.49 2.25
C VAL A 425 -20.09 -15.34 1.24
N TRP A 426 -18.88 -14.89 0.95
CA TRP A 426 -18.59 -13.93 -0.10
C TRP A 426 -18.03 -14.63 -1.33
N VAL A 427 -18.48 -14.24 -2.52
CA VAL A 427 -17.94 -14.73 -3.79
C VAL A 427 -16.73 -13.88 -4.16
N LYS A 428 -15.52 -14.45 -4.15
CA LYS A 428 -14.27 -13.71 -4.39
C LYS A 428 -13.84 -13.70 -5.84
N ALA A 429 -13.92 -14.85 -6.51
CA ALA A 429 -13.41 -15.01 -7.86
C ALA A 429 -14.15 -16.11 -8.61
N ARG A 430 -14.26 -15.95 -9.93
CA ARG A 430 -14.71 -17.01 -10.84
C ARG A 430 -13.51 -17.75 -11.41
N LEU A 431 -13.51 -19.06 -11.26
CA LEU A 431 -12.44 -19.95 -11.73
C LEU A 431 -12.62 -20.30 -13.21
N LEU A 432 -11.56 -20.77 -13.84
CA LEU A 432 -11.57 -21.13 -15.27
C LEU A 432 -12.52 -22.29 -15.62
N ASP A 433 -12.86 -23.14 -14.65
CA ASP A 433 -13.84 -24.22 -14.82
C ASP A 433 -15.31 -23.76 -14.67
N GLY A 434 -15.52 -22.46 -14.43
CA GLY A 434 -16.85 -21.85 -14.24
C GLY A 434 -17.38 -21.93 -12.82
N SER A 435 -16.67 -22.58 -11.89
CA SER A 435 -17.00 -22.55 -10.47
C SER A 435 -16.49 -21.26 -9.81
N TYR A 436 -16.88 -21.04 -8.55
CA TYR A 436 -16.56 -19.83 -7.80
C TYR A 436 -15.77 -20.17 -6.54
N HIS A 437 -14.71 -19.40 -6.33
CA HIS A 437 -13.98 -19.33 -5.08
C HIS A 437 -14.72 -18.44 -4.10
N VAL A 438 -15.14 -19.00 -2.98
CA VAL A 438 -15.90 -18.30 -1.95
C VAL A 438 -15.15 -18.28 -0.63
N VAL A 439 -15.38 -17.25 0.18
CA VAL A 439 -14.76 -17.07 1.49
C VAL A 439 -15.79 -16.83 2.59
N SER A 440 -15.53 -17.39 3.76
CA SER A 440 -16.18 -17.02 5.02
C SER A 440 -15.12 -16.71 6.08
N GLY A 441 -15.50 -15.95 7.10
CA GLY A 441 -14.61 -15.60 8.19
C GLY A 441 -15.34 -15.55 9.52
N ASP A 442 -14.61 -15.81 10.60
CA ASP A 442 -15.10 -15.78 11.98
C ASP A 442 -14.90 -14.42 12.67
N GLY A 443 -14.37 -13.43 11.94
CA GLY A 443 -14.04 -12.10 12.48
C GLY A 443 -12.68 -12.01 13.19
N ALA A 444 -11.93 -13.11 13.31
CA ALA A 444 -10.63 -13.17 13.98
C ALA A 444 -9.45 -13.36 13.00
N ARG A 445 -9.56 -12.87 11.76
CA ARG A 445 -8.60 -13.09 10.66
C ARG A 445 -8.40 -14.57 10.28
N ARG A 446 -9.32 -15.45 10.67
CA ARG A 446 -9.36 -16.82 10.17
C ARG A 446 -10.37 -16.87 9.03
N LEU A 447 -9.84 -16.99 7.83
CA LEU A 447 -10.60 -17.14 6.59
C LEU A 447 -10.67 -18.61 6.22
N SER A 448 -11.86 -19.04 5.79
CA SER A 448 -12.12 -20.37 5.26
C SER A 448 -12.55 -20.23 3.81
N TYR A 449 -11.88 -20.97 2.92
CA TYR A 449 -12.16 -20.95 1.49
C TYR A 449 -12.88 -22.22 1.06
N ALA A 450 -13.79 -22.08 0.10
CA ALA A 450 -14.49 -23.21 -0.51
C ALA A 450 -14.74 -22.94 -2.00
N THR A 451 -15.17 -23.98 -2.71
CA THR A 451 -15.59 -23.88 -4.11
C THR A 451 -17.08 -24.14 -4.19
N ARG A 452 -17.80 -23.32 -4.96
CA ARG A 452 -19.22 -23.52 -5.26
C ARG A 452 -19.46 -23.40 -6.76
N THR A 453 -20.33 -24.24 -7.29
CA THR A 453 -20.83 -24.13 -8.66
C THR A 453 -21.74 -22.91 -8.80
N GLU A 454 -21.93 -22.44 -10.03
CA GLU A 454 -22.87 -21.35 -10.30
C GLU A 454 -24.31 -21.70 -9.86
N SER A 455 -24.74 -22.94 -10.08
CA SER A 455 -26.06 -23.43 -9.68
C SER A 455 -26.27 -23.38 -8.17
N GLU A 456 -25.28 -23.79 -7.38
CA GLU A 456 -25.31 -23.71 -5.92
C GLU A 456 -25.43 -22.26 -5.45
N ILE A 457 -24.69 -21.33 -6.06
CA ILE A 457 -24.75 -19.92 -5.69
C ILE A 457 -26.11 -19.31 -6.05
N ARG A 458 -26.63 -19.57 -7.25
CA ARG A 458 -27.90 -19.01 -7.71
C ARG A 458 -29.11 -19.58 -6.98
N SER A 459 -29.03 -20.83 -6.52
CA SER A 459 -30.10 -21.44 -5.71
C SER A 459 -30.20 -20.84 -4.30
N SER A 460 -29.17 -20.12 -3.87
CA SER A 460 -29.02 -19.47 -2.56
C SER A 460 -29.27 -17.96 -2.58
N MET A 461 -29.54 -17.37 -3.75
CA MET A 461 -29.92 -15.96 -3.92
C MET A 461 -31.42 -15.79 -3.73
#